data_AF-A0A1F5CTQ1-F1
#
_entry.id   AF-A0A1F5CTQ1-F1
#
_cell.length_a   1.000
_cell.length_b   1.000
_cell.length_c   1.000
_cell.angle_alpha   90.00
_cell.angle_beta   90.00
_cell.angle_gamma   90.00
#
_symmetry.space_group_name_H-M   'P 1'
#
loop_
_entity.id
_entity.type
_entity.pdbx_description
1 polymer ?
#
loop_
_entity_poly.entity_id
_entity_poly.type
_entity_poly.pdbx_seq_one_letter_code
_entity_poly.pdbx_strand_id
1 'polypeptide(L)'
;MPVSLLLTTRFLQLLTQRSIAEAERVLERIKEKAGIQDERTMGYMAALQGALIALKSNDDRYAFIMRTDADDKSINRFKNEFIRHERSEIHSDYDRGYFSAWAEYMRVLSKTASRKVTAPPEKKQTTLDKFEESQKLGLEDGDSV
;
A
#
# COMPACT_ATOMS: atom_id res chain seq x y z
N MET A 1 -1.43 1.28 23.02
CA MET A 1 -2.55 1.41 22.07
C MET A 1 -3.23 0.06 21.91
N PRO A 2 -4.44 -0.13 22.46
CA PRO A 2 -5.17 -1.40 22.38
C PRO A 2 -5.88 -1.54 21.02
N VAL A 3 -5.15 -1.38 19.92
CA VAL A 3 -5.66 -1.59 18.56
C VAL A 3 -4.96 -2.80 17.95
N SER A 4 -5.72 -3.69 17.31
CA SER A 4 -5.17 -4.93 16.73
C SER A 4 -4.26 -4.63 15.54
N LEU A 5 -2.94 -4.73 15.74
CA LEU A 5 -1.92 -4.49 14.72
C LEU A 5 -2.15 -5.32 13.44
N LEU A 6 -2.60 -6.57 13.59
CA LEU A 6 -2.87 -7.46 12.46
C LEU A 6 -4.03 -6.93 11.61
N LEU A 7 -5.14 -6.52 12.24
CA LEU A 7 -6.28 -5.96 11.53
C LEU A 7 -5.94 -4.63 10.89
N THR A 8 -5.21 -3.75 11.60
CA THR A 8 -4.76 -2.48 11.02
C THR A 8 -3.85 -2.71 9.81
N THR A 9 -2.85 -3.59 9.92
CA THR A 9 -1.97 -3.89 8.79
C THR A 9 -2.76 -4.40 7.59
N ARG A 10 -3.75 -5.29 7.79
CA ARG A 10 -4.64 -5.76 6.71
C ARG A 10 -5.46 -4.62 6.12
N PHE A 11 -6.05 -3.77 6.93
CA PHE A 11 -6.79 -2.58 6.48
C PHE A 11 -5.92 -1.66 5.60
N LEU A 12 -4.71 -1.34 6.04
CA LEU A 12 -3.77 -0.47 5.32
C LEU A 12 -3.31 -1.09 3.98
N GLN A 13 -3.15 -2.42 3.93
CA GLN A 13 -2.90 -3.13 2.67
C GLN A 13 -4.07 -3.00 1.70
N LEU A 14 -5.30 -3.13 2.19
CA LEU A 14 -6.52 -3.01 1.38
C LEU A 14 -6.70 -1.59 0.82
N LEU A 15 -6.35 -0.57 1.61
CA LEU A 15 -6.29 0.81 1.13
C LEU A 15 -5.30 0.97 -0.04
N THR A 16 -4.11 0.37 0.09
CA THR A 16 -3.09 0.37 -0.99
C THR A 16 -3.58 -0.34 -2.25
N GLN A 17 -4.37 -1.42 -2.08
CA GLN A 17 -4.97 -2.18 -3.17
C GLN A 17 -6.27 -1.55 -3.69
N ARG A 18 -6.71 -0.44 -3.09
CA ARG A 18 -7.97 0.25 -3.39
C ARG A 18 -9.22 -0.65 -3.25
N SER A 19 -9.16 -1.67 -2.39
CA SER A 19 -10.29 -2.58 -2.12
C SER A 19 -11.20 -1.99 -1.03
N ILE A 20 -12.10 -1.09 -1.44
CA ILE A 20 -12.95 -0.30 -0.53
C ILE A 20 -13.84 -1.19 0.33
N ALA A 21 -14.57 -2.13 -0.28
CA ALA A 21 -15.54 -2.97 0.43
C ALA A 21 -14.89 -3.86 1.50
N GLU A 22 -13.70 -4.41 1.22
CA GLU A 22 -12.96 -5.17 2.22
C GLU A 22 -12.36 -4.27 3.31
N ALA A 23 -11.84 -3.09 2.93
CA ALA A 23 -11.28 -2.14 3.88
C ALA A 23 -12.35 -1.67 4.88
N GLU A 24 -13.57 -1.39 4.42
CA GLU A 24 -14.73 -1.07 5.28
C GLU A 24 -15.01 -2.18 6.29
N ARG A 25 -15.12 -3.43 5.83
CA ARG A 25 -15.37 -4.59 6.72
C ARG A 25 -14.28 -4.76 7.78
N VAL A 26 -13.02 -4.56 7.42
CA VAL A 26 -11.91 -4.67 8.37
C VAL A 26 -11.92 -3.50 9.35
N LEU A 27 -12.23 -2.28 8.91
CA LEU A 27 -12.31 -1.11 9.77
C LEU A 27 -13.39 -1.27 10.86
N GLU A 28 -14.56 -1.82 10.52
CA GLU A 28 -15.60 -2.11 11.51
C GLU A 28 -15.12 -3.12 12.56
N ARG A 29 -14.41 -4.18 12.14
CA ARG A 29 -13.79 -5.13 13.09
C ARG A 29 -12.73 -4.49 13.97
N ILE A 30 -12.00 -3.50 13.46
CA ILE A 30 -11.04 -2.73 14.27
C ILE A 30 -11.79 -1.93 15.32
N LYS A 31 -12.89 -1.26 14.96
CA LYS A 31 -13.74 -0.49 15.89
C LYS A 31 -14.33 -1.37 17.00
N GLU A 32 -14.87 -2.54 16.64
CA GLU A 32 -15.44 -3.51 17.59
C GLU A 32 -14.41 -4.00 18.62
N LYS A 33 -13.13 -4.10 18.21
CA LYS A 33 -12.05 -4.59 19.06
C LYS A 33 -11.24 -3.49 19.73
N ALA A 34 -11.36 -2.25 19.28
CA ALA A 34 -10.76 -1.11 19.93
C ALA A 34 -11.45 -0.97 21.29
N GLY A 35 -10.71 -1.30 22.36
CA GLY A 35 -11.21 -1.25 23.73
C GLY A 35 -11.47 0.19 24.20
N ILE A 36 -11.11 0.50 25.45
CA ILE A 36 -11.26 1.86 26.00
C ILE A 36 -10.62 2.89 25.05
N GLN A 37 -11.43 3.87 24.63
CA GLN A 37 -11.06 4.91 23.68
C GLN A 37 -10.37 6.06 24.43
N ASP A 38 -9.07 5.93 24.68
CA ASP A 38 -8.25 7.08 25.08
C ASP A 38 -8.08 8.06 23.90
N GLU A 39 -7.66 9.29 24.18
CA GLU A 39 -7.48 10.32 23.13
C GLU A 39 -6.61 9.84 21.99
N ARG A 40 -5.54 9.10 22.34
CA ARG A 40 -4.62 8.53 21.38
C ARG A 40 -5.31 7.53 20.44
N THR A 41 -6.13 6.62 20.97
CA THR A 41 -6.91 5.67 20.17
C THR A 41 -7.92 6.41 19.29
N MET A 42 -8.58 7.45 19.79
CA MET A 42 -9.52 8.26 19.01
C MET A 42 -8.85 8.92 17.79
N GLY A 43 -7.67 9.53 17.98
CA GLY A 43 -6.91 10.12 16.89
C GLY A 43 -6.47 9.10 15.85
N TYR A 44 -6.03 7.93 16.30
CA TYR A 44 -5.66 6.82 15.41
C TYR A 44 -6.85 6.35 14.56
N MET A 45 -8.01 6.13 15.19
CA MET A 45 -9.22 5.71 14.49
C MET A 45 -9.73 6.76 13.52
N ALA A 46 -9.63 8.04 13.87
CA ALA A 46 -9.97 9.14 12.98
C ALA A 46 -9.09 9.17 11.72
N ALA A 47 -7.78 8.92 11.86
CA ALA A 47 -6.88 8.81 10.72
C ALA A 47 -7.26 7.64 9.80
N LEU A 48 -7.56 6.45 10.36
CA LEU A 48 -8.00 5.29 9.56
C LEU A 48 -9.30 5.57 8.79
N GLN A 49 -10.28 6.19 9.46
CA GLN A 49 -11.54 6.55 8.83
C GLN A 49 -11.36 7.62 7.76
N GLY A 50 -10.55 8.65 8.03
CA GLY A 50 -10.22 9.69 7.05
C GLY A 50 -9.55 9.12 5.81
N ALA A 51 -8.63 8.17 5.97
CA ALA A 51 -7.95 7.48 4.88
C ALA A 51 -8.92 6.71 3.97
N LEU A 52 -9.91 6.03 4.56
CA LEU A 52 -10.96 5.34 3.80
C LEU A 52 -11.89 6.31 3.07
N ILE A 53 -12.32 7.40 3.73
CA ILE A 53 -13.18 8.43 3.11
C ILE A 53 -12.46 9.04 1.91
N ALA A 54 -11.19 9.41 2.06
CA ALA A 54 -10.39 9.95 0.98
C ALA A 54 -10.33 9.01 -0.24
N LEU A 55 -10.12 7.71 0.01
CA LEU A 55 -10.11 6.69 -1.05
C LEU A 55 -11.47 6.62 -1.78
N LYS A 56 -12.59 6.70 -1.04
CA LYS A 56 -13.96 6.68 -1.59
C LYS A 56 -14.28 7.93 -2.41
N SER A 57 -13.86 9.10 -1.94
CA SER A 57 -14.12 10.39 -2.58
C SER A 57 -13.18 10.69 -3.74
N ASN A 58 -12.16 9.85 -3.96
CA ASN A 58 -11.05 10.15 -4.88
C ASN A 58 -10.46 11.55 -4.62
N ASP A 59 -10.40 11.96 -3.35
CA ASP A 59 -9.95 13.30 -2.94
C ASP A 59 -8.43 13.39 -3.08
N ASP A 60 -7.98 14.22 -4.02
CA ASP A 60 -6.58 14.36 -4.40
C ASP A 60 -5.65 14.75 -3.23
N ARG A 61 -6.19 15.41 -2.20
CA ARG A 61 -5.42 15.88 -1.03
C ARG A 61 -4.77 14.73 -0.25
N TYR A 62 -5.45 13.60 -0.17
CA TYR A 62 -4.93 12.37 0.46
C TYR A 62 -4.60 11.29 -0.55
N ALA A 63 -5.11 11.41 -1.79
CA ALA A 63 -4.73 10.53 -2.88
C ALA A 63 -3.22 10.59 -3.13
N PHE A 64 -2.55 11.74 -2.94
CA PHE A 64 -1.09 11.85 -3.08
C PHE A 64 -0.33 10.83 -2.22
N ILE A 65 -0.78 10.59 -0.99
CA ILE A 65 -0.18 9.58 -0.10
C ILE A 65 -0.54 8.15 -0.52
N MET A 66 -1.73 7.96 -1.11
CA MET A 66 -2.24 6.66 -1.54
C MET A 66 -1.84 6.28 -2.97
N ARG A 67 -1.19 7.17 -3.71
CA ARG A 67 -0.72 6.86 -5.06
C ARG A 67 0.49 5.95 -4.98
N THR A 68 0.41 4.86 -5.74
CA THR A 68 1.41 3.79 -5.82
C THR A 68 2.68 4.17 -6.60
N ASP A 69 2.83 5.43 -7.02
CA ASP A 69 4.00 5.97 -7.73
C ASP A 69 4.95 6.76 -6.82
N ALA A 70 4.67 6.84 -5.52
CA ALA A 70 5.60 7.43 -4.57
C ALA A 70 6.90 6.63 -4.51
N ASP A 71 8.04 7.30 -4.72
CA ASP A 71 9.36 6.68 -4.63
C ASP A 71 9.73 6.33 -3.16
N ASP A 72 10.66 5.38 -3.00
CA ASP A 72 11.10 4.91 -1.68
C ASP A 72 11.66 6.05 -0.80
N LYS A 73 12.22 7.09 -1.42
CA LYS A 73 12.76 8.26 -0.70
C LYS A 73 11.63 9.07 -0.06
N SER A 74 10.56 9.31 -0.81
CA SER A 74 9.37 10.06 -0.38
C SER A 74 8.63 9.30 0.70
N ILE A 75 8.43 7.98 0.54
CA ILE A 75 7.81 7.13 1.56
C ILE A 75 8.61 7.19 2.86
N ASN A 76 9.94 7.08 2.79
CA ASN A 76 10.79 7.17 3.98
C ASN A 76 10.80 8.57 4.61
N ARG A 77 10.77 9.63 3.80
CA ARG A 77 10.67 11.01 4.29
C ARG A 77 9.38 11.21 5.09
N PHE A 78 8.23 10.86 4.52
CA PHE A 78 6.93 10.98 5.22
C PHE A 78 6.86 10.10 6.46
N LYS A 79 7.37 8.85 6.39
CA LYS A 79 7.45 7.98 7.56
C LYS A 79 8.18 8.66 8.73
N ASN A 80 9.35 9.24 8.45
CA ASN A 80 10.17 9.88 9.48
C ASN A 80 9.50 11.15 10.05
N GLU A 81 8.84 11.91 9.19
CA GLU A 81 8.06 13.09 9.59
C GLU A 81 6.88 12.73 10.50
N PHE A 82 6.10 11.71 10.15
CA PHE A 82 5.01 11.24 11.00
C PHE A 82 5.49 10.66 12.33
N ILE A 83 6.61 9.93 12.35
CA ILE A 83 7.23 9.46 13.60
C ILE A 83 7.66 10.63 14.48
N ARG A 84 8.20 11.70 13.88
CA ARG A 84 8.58 12.92 14.62
C ARG A 84 7.35 13.58 15.25
N HIS A 85 6.24 13.67 14.54
CA HIS A 85 5.00 14.21 15.09
C HIS A 85 4.38 13.29 16.15
N GLU A 86 4.36 11.97 15.94
CA GLU A 86 3.92 10.99 16.94
C GLU A 86 4.65 11.14 18.29
N ARG A 87 5.95 11.46 18.24
CA ARG A 87 6.83 11.59 19.42
C ARG A 87 6.91 13.02 19.96
N SER A 88 6.25 13.97 19.32
CA SER A 88 6.38 15.39 19.63
C SER A 88 5.71 15.74 20.96
N GLU A 89 6.42 16.42 21.86
CA GLU A 89 5.89 16.76 23.19
C GLU A 89 4.75 17.78 23.16
N ILE A 90 4.71 18.62 22.12
CA ILE A 90 3.71 19.68 21.94
C ILE A 90 2.37 19.17 21.40
N HIS A 91 2.36 17.98 20.81
CA HIS A 91 1.15 17.40 20.21
C HIS A 91 0.30 16.72 21.27
N SER A 92 -1.02 16.91 21.17
CA SER A 92 -1.98 16.21 22.03
C SER A 92 -1.88 14.69 21.82
N ASP A 93 -2.37 13.90 22.77
CA ASP A 93 -2.39 12.46 22.61
C ASP A 93 -3.22 12.04 21.39
N TYR A 94 -4.30 12.76 21.11
CA TYR A 94 -5.07 12.63 19.87
C TYR A 94 -4.20 12.80 18.63
N ASP A 95 -3.48 13.92 18.51
CA ASP A 95 -2.64 14.20 17.35
C ASP A 95 -1.55 13.14 17.19
N ARG A 96 -0.92 12.72 18.30
CA ARG A 96 0.09 11.65 18.26
C ARG A 96 -0.51 10.32 17.79
N GLY A 97 -1.72 10.01 18.22
CA GLY A 97 -2.52 8.88 17.73
C GLY A 97 -2.74 8.96 16.23
N TYR A 98 -3.22 10.11 15.75
CA TYR A 98 -3.44 10.38 14.33
C TYR A 98 -2.17 10.18 13.49
N PHE A 99 -1.04 10.76 13.91
CA PHE A 99 0.24 10.61 13.20
C PHE A 99 0.80 9.18 13.26
N SER A 100 0.56 8.45 14.35
CA SER A 100 1.02 7.06 14.46
C SER A 100 0.36 6.13 13.43
N ALA A 101 -0.92 6.36 13.08
CA ALA A 101 -1.61 5.63 12.02
C ALA A 101 -0.97 5.88 10.65
N TRP A 102 -0.63 7.14 10.33
CA TRP A 102 0.06 7.49 9.09
C TRP A 102 1.49 6.93 9.03
N ALA A 103 2.23 6.94 10.14
CA ALA A 103 3.54 6.31 10.21
C ALA A 103 3.47 4.81 9.94
N GLU A 104 2.45 4.12 10.47
CA GLU A 104 2.21 2.71 10.19
C GLU A 104 1.84 2.47 8.73
N TYR A 105 1.02 3.33 8.14
CA TYR A 105 0.68 3.24 6.72
C TYR A 105 1.92 3.34 5.83
N MET A 106 2.83 4.28 6.09
CA MET A 106 4.09 4.38 5.36
C MET A 106 4.97 3.13 5.48
N ARG A 107 4.96 2.45 6.64
CA ARG A 107 5.66 1.17 6.81
C ARG A 107 5.06 0.07 5.93
N VAL A 108 3.72 0.02 5.82
CA VAL A 108 3.03 -0.95 4.95
C VAL A 108 3.30 -0.64 3.47
N LEU A 109 3.27 0.62 3.07
CA LEU A 109 3.58 1.06 1.71
C LEU A 109 5.01 0.69 1.32
N SER A 110 6.00 1.02 2.16
CA SER A 110 7.40 0.66 1.91
C SER A 110 7.60 -0.85 1.73
N LYS A 111 7.00 -1.67 2.61
CA LYS A 111 7.06 -3.14 2.49
C LYS A 111 6.37 -3.70 1.25
N THR A 112 5.38 -2.99 0.71
CA THR A 112 4.64 -3.42 -0.48
C THR A 112 5.36 -2.99 -1.76
N ALA A 113 5.96 -1.79 -1.76
CA ALA A 113 6.81 -1.28 -2.84
C ALA A 113 8.05 -2.17 -3.03
N SER A 114 8.79 -2.49 -1.95
CA SER A 114 9.97 -3.36 -2.04
C SER A 114 9.64 -4.77 -2.53
N ARG A 115 8.41 -5.26 -2.31
CA ARG A 115 7.97 -6.59 -2.76
C ARG A 115 7.68 -6.66 -4.26
N LYS A 116 7.28 -5.54 -4.87
CA LYS A 116 7.11 -5.45 -6.34
C LYS A 116 8.47 -5.54 -7.07
N VAL A 117 9.54 -5.07 -6.44
CA VAL A 117 10.91 -5.13 -6.99
C VAL A 117 11.48 -6.56 -6.97
N THR A 118 10.97 -7.44 -6.10
CA THR A 118 11.46 -8.82 -5.94
C THR A 118 10.60 -9.89 -6.62
N ALA A 119 9.55 -9.52 -7.36
CA ALA A 119 8.85 -10.49 -8.19
C ALA A 119 9.79 -10.95 -9.32
N PRO A 120 9.96 -12.27 -9.58
CA PRO A 120 10.75 -12.74 -10.71
C PRO A 120 10.23 -12.08 -11.99
N PRO A 121 11.11 -11.64 -12.92
CA PRO A 121 10.64 -11.11 -14.18
C PRO A 121 9.77 -12.18 -14.85
N GLU A 122 8.48 -11.88 -15.04
CA GLU A 122 7.64 -12.64 -15.96
C GLU A 122 8.40 -12.70 -17.27
N LYS A 123 8.75 -13.92 -17.69
CA LYS A 123 9.32 -14.19 -19.00
C LYS A 123 8.30 -13.70 -20.03
N LYS A 124 8.43 -12.45 -20.47
CA LYS A 124 7.85 -12.03 -21.74
C LYS A 124 8.55 -12.88 -22.77
N GLN A 125 7.84 -13.87 -23.30
CA GLN A 125 8.28 -14.65 -24.45
C GLN A 125 8.49 -13.64 -25.57
N THR A 126 9.74 -13.23 -25.75
CA THR A 126 10.13 -12.21 -26.73
C THR A 126 9.82 -12.77 -28.10
N THR A 127 9.16 -11.98 -28.92
CA THR A 127 8.73 -12.24 -30.30
C THR A 127 9.87 -12.59 -31.28
N LEU A 128 11.11 -12.75 -30.80
CA LEU A 128 12.26 -13.18 -31.60
C LEU A 128 12.30 -14.69 -31.82
N ASP A 129 11.87 -15.50 -30.84
CA ASP A 129 11.93 -16.98 -30.96
C ASP A 129 11.00 -17.50 -32.08
N LYS A 130 9.89 -16.79 -32.36
CA LYS A 130 8.98 -17.12 -33.47
C LYS A 130 9.53 -16.76 -34.85
N PHE A 131 10.52 -15.87 -34.94
CA PHE A 131 11.08 -15.44 -36.23
C PHE A 131 12.15 -16.42 -36.72
N GLU A 132 12.92 -17.03 -35.82
CA GLU A 132 13.94 -18.03 -36.19
C GLU A 132 13.32 -19.39 -36.55
N GLU A 133 12.21 -19.78 -35.91
CA GLU A 133 11.52 -21.03 -36.22
C GLU A 133 10.80 -20.98 -37.59
N SER A 134 10.32 -19.80 -38.01
CA SER A 134 9.71 -19.61 -39.33
C SER A 134 10.73 -19.47 -40.47
N GLN A 135 12.01 -19.19 -40.18
CA GLN A 135 13.10 -19.21 -41.17
C GLN A 135 13.69 -20.61 -41.37
N LYS A 136 13.55 -21.52 -40.40
CA LYS A 136 14.03 -22.91 -40.52
C LYS A 136 13.10 -23.86 -41.27
N LEU A 137 11.81 -23.53 -41.42
CA LEU A 137 10.83 -24.42 -42.04
C LEU A 137 10.69 -24.26 -43.58
N GLY A 138 11.56 -23.46 -44.21
CA GLY A 138 11.45 -23.09 -45.63
C GLY A 138 12.56 -23.60 -46.56
N LEU A 139 13.42 -24.54 -46.14
CA LEU A 139 14.63 -24.92 -46.89
C LEU A 139 14.88 -26.43 -47.07
N GLU A 140 13.87 -27.27 -46.90
CA GLU A 140 13.87 -28.69 -47.30
C GLU A 140 12.43 -28.94 -47.79
N ASP A 141 12.08 -29.15 -49.07
CA ASP A 141 12.72 -29.90 -50.14
C ASP A 141 12.42 -29.27 -51.50
N GLY A 142 13.46 -28.91 -52.22
CA GLY A 142 13.40 -28.45 -53.60
C GLY A 142 14.67 -28.86 -54.33
N ASP A 143 14.80 -30.16 -54.60
CA ASP A 143 15.36 -30.74 -55.83
C ASP A 143 15.88 -32.16 -55.54
N SER A 144 15.35 -33.14 -56.27
CA SER A 144 16.15 -34.10 -57.05
C SER A 144 15.25 -35.06 -57.84
N VAL A 145 15.15 -34.77 -59.15
CA VAL A 145 15.12 -35.68 -60.32
C VAL A 145 14.20 -36.91 -60.29
#